data_AF-A0A817YUJ3-F1
#
_entry.id   AF-A0A817YUJ3-F1
#
_cell.length_a   1.000
_cell.length_b   1.000
_cell.length_c   1.000
_cell.angle_alpha   90.00
_cell.angle_beta   90.00
_cell.angle_gamma   90.00
#
_symmetry.space_group_name_H-M   'P 1'
#
loop_
_entity.id
_entity.type
_entity.pdbx_description
1 polymer ?
#
loop_
_entity_poly.entity_id
_entity_poly.type
_entity_poly.pdbx_seq_one_letter_code
_entity_poly.pdbx_strand_id
1 'polypeptide(L)'
;MDKHGETIGLNNLRSFFVFAYFNFFFDCFLGIVSCGLRVTKATIAAILFFPRLDYCIFGRTLEKMDSGFISYVSFIHMECLHTHPVLVYYCSLVNDKIDKRYEYSRSNKREMRHTEMYAYTRRQRAIFRWWLAYTLIRNIHLVQLRKYQVINLQLPSAESFNEFLERKVFNRFQTITSTKVLSTKSQANLPTGRIVDSNTILRNQTTTCTSLLLGVDQHDERKPSF
;
A
#
# COMPACT_ATOMS: atom_id res chain seq x y z
N MET A 1 8.27 -56.66 7.55
CA MET A 1 9.66 -56.22 7.78
C MET A 1 10.32 -57.31 8.60
N ASP A 2 11.23 -58.06 7.98
CA ASP A 2 11.97 -59.14 8.65
C ASP A 2 13.19 -58.58 9.37
N LYS A 3 13.48 -59.11 10.56
CA LYS A 3 14.49 -58.61 11.51
C LYS A 3 15.91 -59.10 11.22
N HIS A 4 16.31 -59.22 9.95
CA HIS A 4 17.66 -59.68 9.59
C HIS A 4 18.37 -58.72 8.64
N GLY A 5 18.96 -57.68 9.25
CA GLY A 5 20.39 -57.35 9.09
C GLY A 5 20.94 -56.79 7.79
N GLU A 6 20.61 -57.32 6.62
CA GLU A 6 21.29 -56.94 5.37
C GLU A 6 20.29 -56.92 4.22
N THR A 7 20.14 -55.73 3.63
CA THR A 7 19.24 -55.36 2.51
C THR A 7 17.81 -55.89 2.59
N ILE A 8 16.87 -54.95 2.79
CA ILE A 8 15.42 -55.18 2.85
C ILE A 8 14.93 -55.72 1.49
N GLY A 9 15.01 -57.03 1.28
CA GLY A 9 14.55 -57.72 0.07
C GLY A 9 13.07 -58.07 0.18
N LEU A 10 12.27 -57.73 -0.83
CA LEU A 10 10.88 -58.18 -0.92
C LEU A 10 10.88 -59.68 -1.28
N ASN A 11 10.56 -60.54 -0.30
CA ASN A 11 10.59 -61.99 -0.44
C ASN A 11 9.60 -62.56 -1.49
N ASN A 12 8.63 -61.77 -1.95
CA ASN A 12 7.65 -62.17 -2.96
C ASN A 12 7.25 -61.00 -3.87
N LEU A 13 8.05 -60.73 -4.90
CA LEU A 13 7.84 -59.62 -5.85
C LEU A 13 6.46 -59.68 -6.54
N ARG A 14 5.97 -60.90 -6.86
CA ARG A 14 4.66 -61.11 -7.50
C ARG A 14 3.49 -60.67 -6.61
N SER A 15 3.55 -60.98 -5.31
CA SER A 15 2.51 -60.53 -4.36
C SER A 15 2.55 -59.03 -4.16
N PHE A 16 3.75 -58.43 -4.18
CA PHE A 16 3.92 -56.99 -4.10
C PHE A 16 3.30 -56.27 -5.32
N PHE A 17 3.50 -56.77 -6.55
CA PHE A 17 2.87 -56.18 -7.73
C PHE A 17 1.35 -56.25 -7.70
N VAL A 18 0.77 -57.37 -7.23
CA VAL A 18 -0.68 -57.49 -7.05
C VAL A 18 -1.18 -56.50 -5.99
N PHE A 19 -0.48 -56.37 -4.86
CA PHE A 19 -0.83 -55.40 -3.82
C PHE A 19 -0.69 -53.94 -4.29
N ALA A 20 0.35 -53.62 -5.05
CA ALA A 20 0.56 -52.29 -5.63
C ALA A 20 -0.55 -51.94 -6.64
N TYR A 21 -1.01 -52.91 -7.44
CA TYR A 21 -2.15 -52.72 -8.34
C TYR A 21 -3.45 -52.41 -7.58
N PHE A 22 -3.71 -53.12 -6.48
CA PHE A 22 -4.86 -52.81 -5.63
C PHE A 22 -4.73 -51.43 -4.96
N ASN A 23 -3.55 -51.07 -4.44
CA ASN A 23 -3.33 -49.75 -3.85
C ASN A 23 -3.53 -48.63 -4.87
N PHE A 24 -3.09 -48.80 -6.11
CA PHE A 24 -3.35 -47.80 -7.16
C PHE A 24 -4.84 -47.51 -7.32
N PHE A 25 -5.69 -48.54 -7.31
CA PHE A 25 -7.14 -48.37 -7.36
C PHE A 25 -7.70 -47.66 -6.11
N PHE A 26 -7.21 -48.02 -4.91
CA PHE A 26 -7.59 -47.35 -3.67
C PHE A 26 -7.12 -45.89 -3.63
N ASP A 27 -5.94 -45.58 -4.14
CA ASP A 27 -5.41 -44.21 -4.23
C ASP A 27 -6.25 -43.36 -5.18
N CYS A 28 -6.73 -43.92 -6.29
CA CYS A 28 -7.69 -43.25 -7.17
C CYS A 28 -9.01 -42.96 -6.44
N PHE A 29 -9.55 -43.94 -5.71
CA PHE A 29 -10.79 -43.76 -4.95
C PHE A 29 -10.63 -42.72 -3.82
N LEU A 30 -9.56 -42.81 -3.04
CA LEU A 30 -9.23 -41.85 -1.99
C LEU A 30 -8.98 -40.45 -2.55
N GLY A 31 -8.40 -40.35 -3.75
CA GLY A 31 -8.25 -39.09 -4.48
C GLY A 31 -9.59 -38.43 -4.78
N ILE A 32 -10.58 -39.20 -5.24
CA ILE A 32 -11.94 -38.71 -5.51
C ILE A 32 -12.62 -38.27 -4.22
N VAL A 33 -12.56 -39.09 -3.15
CA VAL A 33 -13.15 -38.77 -1.85
C VAL A 33 -12.51 -37.50 -1.26
N SER A 34 -11.18 -37.38 -1.32
CA SER A 34 -10.42 -36.22 -0.86
C SER A 34 -10.78 -34.95 -1.64
N CYS A 35 -10.94 -35.06 -2.97
CA CYS A 35 -11.41 -33.96 -3.81
C CYS A 35 -12.82 -33.51 -3.39
N GLY A 36 -13.74 -34.45 -3.16
CA GLY A 36 -15.09 -34.17 -2.67
C GLY A 36 -15.07 -33.41 -1.34
N LEU A 37 -14.36 -33.93 -0.33
CA LEU A 37 -14.20 -33.26 0.97
C LEU A 37 -13.56 -31.86 0.82
N ARG A 38 -12.61 -31.70 -0.11
CA ARG A 38 -11.97 -30.41 -0.40
C ARG A 38 -12.94 -29.39 -0.99
N VAL A 39 -13.85 -29.81 -1.86
CA VAL A 39 -14.89 -28.93 -2.40
C VAL A 39 -15.91 -28.59 -1.32
N THR A 40 -16.42 -29.59 -0.58
CA THR A 40 -17.40 -29.37 0.49
C THR A 40 -16.90 -28.39 1.55
N LYS A 41 -15.66 -28.54 2.05
CA LYS A 41 -15.10 -27.60 3.03
C LYS A 41 -14.95 -26.19 2.47
N ALA A 42 -14.60 -26.06 1.18
CA ALA A 42 -14.45 -24.76 0.53
C ALA A 42 -15.80 -24.07 0.34
N THR A 43 -16.85 -24.81 -0.03
CA THR A 43 -18.21 -24.28 -0.14
C THR A 43 -18.76 -23.83 1.20
N ILE A 44 -18.56 -24.62 2.27
CA ILE A 44 -18.98 -24.23 3.63
C ILE A 44 -18.26 -22.95 4.06
N ALA A 45 -16.95 -22.87 3.86
CA ALA A 45 -16.18 -21.66 4.14
C ALA A 45 -16.68 -20.47 3.31
N ALA A 46 -16.91 -20.66 2.00
CA ALA A 46 -17.43 -19.62 1.13
C ALA A 46 -18.77 -19.07 1.64
N ILE A 47 -19.73 -19.94 2.03
CA ILE A 47 -21.03 -19.50 2.55
C ILE A 47 -20.90 -18.73 3.88
N LEU A 48 -20.01 -19.17 4.78
CA LEU A 48 -19.80 -18.50 6.07
C LEU A 48 -19.10 -17.14 5.91
N PHE A 49 -18.19 -17.00 4.95
CA PHE A 49 -17.45 -15.76 4.70
C PHE A 49 -18.12 -14.85 3.68
N PHE A 50 -19.07 -15.34 2.88
CA PHE A 50 -19.83 -14.52 1.92
C PHE A 50 -20.49 -13.27 2.53
N PRO A 51 -21.14 -13.32 3.72
CA PRO A 51 -21.70 -12.12 4.33
C PRO A 51 -20.64 -11.20 4.97
N ARG A 52 -19.40 -11.67 5.14
CA ARG A 52 -18.34 -10.91 5.80
C ARG A 52 -17.37 -10.34 4.76
N LEU A 53 -17.59 -9.08 4.38
CA LEU A 53 -16.78 -8.38 3.36
C LEU A 53 -15.35 -8.04 3.81
N ASP A 54 -14.99 -8.34 5.06
CA ASP A 54 -13.65 -8.10 5.62
C ASP A 54 -12.56 -8.96 4.94
N TYR A 55 -12.92 -10.06 4.25
CA TYR A 55 -11.97 -11.01 3.67
C TYR A 55 -12.28 -11.33 2.20
N CYS A 56 -11.28 -11.23 1.33
CA CYS A 56 -11.42 -11.70 -0.04
C CYS A 56 -11.24 -13.23 -0.10
N ILE A 57 -12.26 -13.93 -0.60
CA ILE A 57 -12.21 -15.40 -0.78
C ILE A 57 -11.16 -15.78 -1.85
N PHE A 58 -10.87 -14.86 -2.76
CA PHE A 58 -9.84 -15.04 -3.78
C PHE A 58 -8.45 -14.71 -3.24
N GLY A 59 -7.42 -15.43 -3.68
CA GLY A 59 -6.05 -15.16 -3.26
C GLY A 59 -5.58 -13.75 -3.65
N ARG A 60 -4.47 -13.29 -3.05
CA ARG A 60 -3.97 -11.91 -3.13
C ARG A 60 -3.89 -11.29 -4.54
N THR A 61 -3.61 -12.11 -5.56
CA THR A 61 -3.53 -11.64 -6.96
C THR A 61 -4.90 -11.35 -7.58
N LEU A 62 -5.97 -11.92 -7.05
CA LEU A 62 -7.34 -11.84 -7.55
C LEU A 62 -8.26 -11.01 -6.65
N GLU A 63 -7.74 -10.37 -5.60
CA GLU A 63 -8.50 -9.45 -4.73
C GLU A 63 -9.23 -8.36 -5.53
N LYS A 64 -8.62 -7.93 -6.64
CA LYS A 64 -9.18 -6.90 -7.54
C LYS A 64 -10.37 -7.38 -8.38
N MET A 65 -10.66 -8.67 -8.42
CA MET A 65 -11.85 -9.19 -9.09
C MET A 65 -13.07 -9.22 -8.18
N ASP A 66 -12.87 -9.11 -6.87
CA ASP A 66 -13.93 -9.12 -5.88
C ASP A 66 -14.46 -7.70 -5.63
N SER A 67 -15.59 -7.39 -6.26
CA SER A 67 -16.24 -6.08 -6.09
C SER A 67 -16.67 -5.82 -4.65
N GLY A 68 -17.01 -6.87 -3.89
CA GLY A 68 -17.42 -6.73 -2.50
C GLY A 68 -16.25 -6.25 -1.64
N PHE A 69 -15.13 -6.96 -1.72
CA PHE A 69 -13.91 -6.59 -0.99
C PHE A 69 -13.40 -5.19 -1.36
N ILE A 70 -13.41 -4.83 -2.64
CA ILE A 70 -12.97 -3.49 -3.09
C ILE A 70 -13.87 -2.39 -2.53
N SER A 71 -15.20 -2.61 -2.52
CA SER A 71 -16.14 -1.64 -1.97
C SER A 71 -15.91 -1.41 -0.47
N TYR A 72 -15.62 -2.49 0.27
CA TYR A 72 -15.29 -2.42 1.70
C TYR A 72 -13.99 -1.65 1.95
N VAL A 73 -12.90 -1.98 1.23
CA VAL A 73 -11.62 -1.27 1.36
C VAL A 73 -11.77 0.22 1.03
N SER A 74 -12.55 0.53 -0.02
CA SER A 74 -12.85 1.92 -0.40
C SER A 74 -13.63 2.64 0.69
N PHE A 75 -14.61 1.97 1.29
CA PHE A 75 -15.38 2.50 2.42
C PHE A 75 -14.48 2.82 3.62
N ILE A 76 -13.61 1.90 4.05
CA ILE A 76 -12.70 2.13 5.17
C ILE A 76 -11.75 3.29 4.90
N HIS A 77 -11.21 3.41 3.68
CA HIS A 77 -10.38 4.55 3.34
C HIS A 77 -11.15 5.87 3.37
N MET A 78 -12.38 5.89 2.85
CA MET A 78 -13.23 7.07 2.88
C MET A 78 -13.57 7.47 4.32
N GLU A 79 -13.90 6.49 5.17
CA GLU A 79 -14.17 6.72 6.58
C GLU A 79 -12.93 7.29 7.28
N CYS A 80 -11.76 6.67 7.12
CA CYS A 80 -10.51 7.16 7.69
C CYS A 80 -10.14 8.59 7.25
N LEU A 81 -10.49 8.99 6.02
CA LEU A 81 -10.28 10.36 5.54
C LEU A 81 -11.27 11.35 6.16
N HIS A 82 -12.54 10.95 6.32
CA HIS A 82 -13.58 11.82 6.86
C HIS A 82 -13.53 11.98 8.38
N THR A 83 -13.19 10.91 9.11
CA THR A 83 -13.25 10.86 10.58
C THR A 83 -11.85 10.82 11.21
N HIS A 84 -10.83 11.33 10.51
CA HIS A 84 -9.47 11.35 11.05
C HIS A 84 -9.40 12.22 12.33
N PRO A 85 -9.12 11.64 13.52
CA PRO A 85 -9.28 12.35 14.79
C PRO A 85 -8.36 13.57 14.91
N VAL A 86 -7.15 13.51 14.34
CA VAL A 86 -6.23 14.64 14.32
C VAL A 86 -6.76 15.80 13.48
N LEU A 87 -7.45 15.50 12.37
CA LEU A 87 -7.98 16.52 11.47
C LEU A 87 -9.21 17.18 12.10
N VAL A 88 -10.10 16.38 12.67
CA VAL A 88 -11.27 16.87 13.44
C VAL A 88 -10.80 17.79 14.57
N TYR A 89 -9.85 17.35 15.39
CA TYR A 89 -9.31 18.15 16.49
C TYR A 89 -8.62 19.43 15.99
N TYR A 90 -7.85 19.35 14.91
CA TYR A 90 -7.23 20.52 14.30
C TYR A 90 -8.27 21.54 13.82
N CYS A 91 -9.32 21.11 13.14
CA CYS A 91 -10.43 21.99 12.73
C CYS A 91 -11.12 22.63 13.94
N SER A 92 -11.39 21.86 14.99
CA SER A 92 -11.94 22.41 16.25
C SER A 92 -11.01 23.44 16.89
N LEU A 93 -9.70 23.18 16.93
CA LEU A 93 -8.70 24.11 17.45
C LEU A 93 -8.64 25.41 16.62
N VAL A 94 -8.70 25.31 15.30
CA VAL A 94 -8.72 26.47 14.40
C VAL A 94 -10.01 27.27 14.61
N ASN A 95 -11.17 26.61 14.69
CA ASN A 95 -12.45 27.26 14.96
C ASN A 95 -12.45 27.99 16.31
N ASP A 96 -11.97 27.36 17.39
CA ASP A 96 -11.84 28.00 18.71
C ASP A 96 -10.95 29.25 18.66
N LYS A 97 -9.85 29.21 17.91
CA LYS A 97 -8.98 30.39 17.72
C LYS A 97 -9.66 31.49 16.92
N ILE A 98 -10.46 31.13 15.92
CA ILE A 98 -11.23 32.06 15.09
C ILE A 98 -12.33 32.71 15.94
N ASP A 99 -13.10 31.93 16.69
CA ASP A 99 -14.17 32.41 17.56
C ASP A 99 -13.64 33.36 18.64
N LYS A 100 -12.55 32.99 19.32
CA LYS A 100 -11.86 33.87 20.28
C LYS A 100 -11.38 35.17 19.64
N ARG A 101 -10.96 35.13 18.37
CA ARG A 101 -10.57 36.33 17.63
C ARG A 101 -11.79 37.20 17.31
N TYR A 102 -12.91 36.60 16.90
CA TYR A 102 -14.16 37.30 16.66
C TYR A 102 -14.71 37.95 17.93
N GLU A 103 -14.75 37.22 19.05
CA GLU A 103 -15.17 37.74 20.35
C GLU A 103 -14.28 38.88 20.84
N TYR A 104 -12.95 38.73 20.74
CA TYR A 104 -12.02 39.81 21.06
C TYR A 104 -12.25 41.04 20.19
N SER A 105 -12.50 40.86 18.88
CA SER A 105 -12.75 41.96 17.95
C SER A 105 -14.09 42.66 18.22
N ARG A 106 -15.10 41.92 18.70
CA ARG A 106 -16.43 42.46 19.06
C ARG A 106 -16.43 43.19 20.40
N SER A 107 -15.71 42.66 21.39
CA SER A 107 -15.53 43.27 22.72
C SER A 107 -14.66 44.53 22.64
N ASN A 108 -13.58 44.48 21.87
CA ASN A 108 -12.60 45.55 21.78
C ASN A 108 -12.90 46.52 20.62
N LYS A 109 -14.10 47.13 20.62
CA LYS A 109 -14.43 48.29 19.77
C LYS A 109 -13.59 49.54 20.07
N ARG A 110 -12.76 49.50 21.13
CA ARG A 110 -11.82 50.56 21.45
C ARG A 110 -10.55 50.35 20.62
N GLU A 111 -10.36 51.30 19.72
CA GLU A 111 -9.23 51.55 18.83
C GLU A 111 -7.89 50.99 19.35
N MET A 112 -7.60 49.73 19.03
CA MET A 112 -6.26 49.18 19.21
C MET A 112 -5.39 49.86 18.16
N ARG A 113 -4.46 50.72 18.59
CA ARG A 113 -3.60 51.48 17.68
C ARG A 113 -2.92 50.53 16.72
N HIS A 114 -3.02 50.83 15.42
CA HIS A 114 -2.45 50.04 14.32
C HIS A 114 -1.04 49.52 14.69
N THR A 115 -0.18 50.39 15.22
CA THR A 115 1.19 50.08 15.68
C THR A 115 1.29 48.91 16.68
N GLU A 116 0.39 48.78 17.65
CA GLU A 116 0.40 47.71 18.65
C GLU A 116 0.02 46.35 18.03
N MET A 117 -0.90 46.37 17.06
CA MET A 117 -1.27 45.20 16.27
C MET A 117 -0.09 44.69 15.41
N TYR A 118 0.70 45.58 14.80
CA TYR A 118 1.92 45.19 14.06
C TYR A 118 2.99 44.61 15.00
N ALA A 119 3.19 45.22 16.17
CA ALA A 119 4.16 44.72 17.14
C ALA A 119 3.78 43.32 17.65
N TYR A 120 2.50 43.10 17.96
CA TYR A 120 1.98 41.81 18.41
C TYR A 120 2.13 40.73 17.32
N THR A 121 1.72 41.02 16.08
CA THR A 121 1.83 40.06 14.97
C THR A 121 3.29 39.75 14.62
N ARG A 122 4.19 40.73 14.68
CA ARG A 122 5.63 40.52 14.49
C ARG A 122 6.23 39.60 15.55
N ARG A 123 5.86 39.80 16.82
CA ARG A 123 6.27 38.93 17.94
C ARG A 123 5.79 37.49 17.73
N GLN A 124 4.51 37.31 17.39
CA GLN A 124 3.96 35.97 17.12
C GLN A 124 4.69 35.27 15.96
N ARG A 125 4.97 36.00 14.87
CA ARG A 125 5.75 35.45 13.74
C ARG A 125 7.16 35.03 14.16
N ALA A 126 7.84 35.81 15.01
CA ALA A 126 9.17 35.46 15.52
C ALA A 126 9.13 34.18 16.36
N ILE A 127 8.12 34.05 17.23
CA ILE A 127 7.89 32.85 18.04
C ILE A 127 7.66 31.64 17.13
N PHE A 128 6.73 31.72 16.18
CA PHE A 128 6.47 30.61 15.24
C PHE A 128 7.70 30.22 14.41
N ARG A 129 8.51 31.19 13.98
CA ARG A 129 9.79 30.92 13.29
C ARG A 129 10.76 30.16 14.19
N TRP A 130 10.81 30.49 15.47
CA TRP A 130 11.68 29.81 16.43
C TRP A 130 11.20 28.39 16.74
N TRP A 131 9.89 28.20 16.97
CA TRP A 131 9.29 26.86 17.10
C TRP A 131 9.55 26.00 15.86
N LEU A 132 9.40 26.58 14.67
CA LEU A 132 9.69 25.89 13.42
C LEU A 132 11.17 25.50 13.32
N ALA A 133 12.09 26.40 13.65
CA ALA A 133 13.52 26.09 13.68
C ALA A 133 13.82 24.95 14.68
N TYR A 134 13.24 25.02 15.88
CA TYR A 134 13.37 23.98 16.90
C TYR A 134 12.87 22.62 16.41
N THR A 135 11.68 22.56 15.80
CA THR A 135 11.14 21.31 15.24
C THR A 135 12.02 20.76 14.12
N LEU A 136 12.57 21.61 13.24
CA LEU A 136 13.43 21.19 12.14
C LEU A 136 14.80 20.69 12.59
N ILE A 137 15.38 21.31 13.61
CA ILE A 137 16.65 20.86 14.21
C ILE A 137 16.49 19.47 14.82
N ARG A 138 15.35 19.21 15.49
CA ARG A 138 15.06 17.88 16.06
C ARG A 138 14.63 16.83 15.04
N ASN A 139 14.09 17.24 13.89
CA ASN A 139 13.57 16.34 12.87
C ASN A 139 14.17 16.67 11.50
N ILE A 140 15.42 16.26 11.29
CA ILE A 140 16.20 16.62 10.10
C ILE A 140 15.55 16.17 8.77
N HIS A 141 14.87 15.02 8.76
CA HIS A 141 14.18 14.49 7.58
C HIS A 141 13.06 15.42 7.08
N LEU A 142 12.40 16.18 7.96
CA LEU A 142 11.37 17.14 7.59
C LEU A 142 11.94 18.32 6.80
N VAL A 143 13.24 18.62 6.92
CA VAL A 143 13.89 19.70 6.16
C VAL A 143 13.87 19.41 4.66
N GLN A 144 14.18 18.16 4.27
CA GLN A 144 14.18 17.74 2.87
C GLN A 144 12.76 17.75 2.28
N LEU A 145 11.80 17.18 3.01
CA LEU A 145 10.38 17.16 2.61
C LEU A 145 9.81 18.57 2.46
N ARG A 146 10.14 19.48 3.39
CA ARG A 146 9.69 20.87 3.33
C ARG A 146 10.30 21.61 2.13
N LYS A 147 11.59 21.45 1.84
CA LYS A 147 12.23 22.04 0.65
C LYS A 147 11.54 21.57 -0.62
N TYR A 148 11.30 20.25 -0.74
CA TYR A 148 10.57 19.68 -1.86
C TYR A 148 9.15 20.24 -1.97
N GLN A 149 8.38 20.29 -0.88
CA GLN A 149 7.02 20.82 -0.91
C GLN A 149 6.97 22.31 -1.26
N VAL A 150 7.86 23.14 -0.72
CA VAL A 150 7.90 24.57 -1.05
C VAL A 150 8.22 24.79 -2.53
N ILE A 151 9.13 24.00 -3.10
CA ILE A 151 9.45 24.03 -4.54
C ILE A 151 8.24 23.59 -5.38
N ASN A 152 7.53 22.53 -4.97
CA ASN A 152 6.35 22.04 -5.71
C ASN A 152 5.11 22.93 -5.54
N LEU A 153 4.96 23.63 -4.40
CA LEU A 153 3.86 24.56 -4.15
C LEU A 153 4.05 25.92 -4.88
N GLN A 154 5.21 26.16 -5.50
CA GLN A 154 5.46 27.32 -6.35
C GLN A 154 5.00 27.13 -7.81
N LEU A 155 4.43 25.96 -8.16
CA LEU A 155 3.69 25.74 -9.40
C LEU A 155 2.33 26.46 -9.32
N PRO A 156 1.81 26.99 -10.45
CA PRO A 156 0.88 28.12 -10.46
C PRO A 156 -0.38 27.84 -9.65
N SER A 157 -0.80 28.87 -8.91
CA SER A 157 -1.89 28.94 -7.94
C SER A 157 -3.31 28.72 -8.51
N ALA A 158 -3.47 27.88 -9.53
CA ALA A 158 -4.72 27.70 -10.26
C ALA A 158 -5.09 26.24 -10.56
N GLU A 159 -4.29 25.24 -10.20
CA GLU A 159 -4.86 23.89 -10.05
C GLU A 159 -5.63 23.90 -8.73
N SER A 160 -6.96 23.87 -8.83
CA SER A 160 -7.85 23.87 -7.68
C SER A 160 -7.40 22.78 -6.69
N PHE A 161 -7.50 23.04 -5.39
CA PHE A 161 -7.19 22.03 -4.36
C PHE A 161 -7.88 20.68 -4.62
N ASN A 162 -9.06 20.74 -5.25
CA ASN A 162 -9.80 19.58 -5.72
C ASN A 162 -9.07 18.79 -6.80
N GLU A 163 -8.42 19.45 -7.77
CA GLU A 163 -7.61 18.79 -8.82
C GLU A 163 -6.33 18.17 -8.26
N PHE A 164 -5.70 18.81 -7.27
CA PHE A 164 -4.57 18.21 -6.54
C PHE A 164 -5.01 17.01 -5.69
N LEU A 165 -6.16 17.10 -5.02
CA LEU A 165 -6.73 16.00 -4.25
C LEU A 165 -7.10 14.83 -5.17
N GLU A 166 -7.81 15.08 -6.26
CA GLU A 166 -8.08 14.11 -7.31
C GLU A 166 -6.76 13.46 -7.77
N ARG A 167 -5.76 14.24 -8.17
CA ARG A 167 -4.50 13.68 -8.67
C ARG A 167 -3.70 12.89 -7.62
N LYS A 168 -3.74 13.22 -6.33
CA LYS A 168 -2.97 12.47 -5.31
C LYS A 168 -3.76 11.34 -4.66
N VAL A 169 -5.02 11.58 -4.35
CA VAL A 169 -5.90 10.59 -3.72
C VAL A 169 -6.33 9.57 -4.77
N PHE A 170 -6.82 10.01 -5.92
CA PHE A 170 -7.32 9.12 -6.98
C PHE A 170 -6.21 8.31 -7.66
N ASN A 171 -4.99 8.85 -7.88
CA ASN A 171 -3.88 8.03 -8.42
C ASN A 171 -3.40 6.95 -7.42
N ARG A 172 -3.56 7.18 -6.11
CA ARG A 172 -3.29 6.15 -5.09
C ARG A 172 -4.34 5.04 -5.11
N PHE A 173 -5.59 5.38 -5.44
CA PHE A 173 -6.64 4.39 -5.70
C PHE A 173 -6.49 3.71 -7.08
N GLN A 174 -6.11 4.43 -8.15
CA GLN A 174 -5.95 3.87 -9.48
C GLN A 174 -4.72 2.97 -9.63
N THR A 175 -3.65 3.13 -8.85
CA THR A 175 -2.56 2.13 -8.84
C THR A 175 -3.02 0.78 -8.27
N ILE A 176 -4.09 0.78 -7.47
CA ILE A 176 -4.76 -0.42 -7.00
C ILE A 176 -5.74 -0.95 -8.07
N THR A 177 -6.35 -0.10 -8.90
CA THR A 177 -7.37 -0.51 -9.89
C THR A 177 -6.87 -0.68 -11.34
N SER A 178 -5.71 -0.12 -11.72
CA SER A 178 -5.24 -0.06 -13.12
C SER A 178 -4.22 -1.15 -13.47
N THR A 179 -4.57 -2.39 -13.14
CA THR A 179 -4.06 -3.55 -13.87
C THR A 179 -5.23 -4.31 -14.46
N LYS A 180 -5.96 -3.64 -15.38
CA LYS A 180 -6.61 -4.20 -16.58
C LYS A 180 -7.74 -3.28 -17.08
N VAL A 181 -7.42 -2.43 -18.05
CA VAL A 181 -8.20 -2.37 -19.30
C VAL A 181 -7.20 -2.25 -20.45
N LEU A 182 -6.56 -3.37 -20.79
CA LEU A 182 -5.97 -3.55 -22.11
C LEU A 182 -6.20 -4.99 -22.59
N SER A 183 -7.37 -5.19 -23.19
CA SER A 183 -7.76 -6.27 -24.12
C SER A 183 -9.28 -6.10 -24.27
N THR A 184 -9.91 -5.90 -25.42
CA THR A 184 -9.69 -6.44 -26.77
C THR A 184 -10.59 -5.70 -27.77
N LYS A 185 -10.08 -5.34 -28.95
CA LYS A 185 -10.80 -5.26 -30.25
C LYS A 185 -9.74 -5.01 -31.34
N SER A 186 -9.20 -6.06 -31.95
CA SER A 186 -9.61 -6.62 -33.26
C SER A 186 -9.39 -5.69 -34.46
N GLN A 187 -8.31 -5.98 -35.19
CA GLN A 187 -8.05 -5.85 -36.65
C GLN A 187 -8.54 -4.61 -37.43
N ALA A 188 -7.60 -3.88 -38.04
CA ALA A 188 -7.54 -3.60 -39.50
C ALA A 188 -6.31 -2.74 -39.92
N ASN A 189 -5.54 -3.25 -40.90
CA ASN A 189 -4.77 -2.56 -41.96
C ASN A 189 -3.47 -1.75 -41.68
N LEU A 190 -2.32 -2.37 -41.99
CA LEU A 190 -1.15 -2.01 -42.85
C LEU A 190 -0.56 -0.56 -42.91
N PRO A 191 0.69 -0.35 -43.39
CA PRO A 191 1.95 -0.35 -42.63
C PRO A 191 2.74 0.98 -42.75
N THR A 192 3.94 1.01 -42.14
CA THR A 192 5.21 1.68 -42.59
C THR A 192 5.83 2.63 -41.56
N GLY A 193 7.06 2.33 -41.15
CA GLY A 193 8.05 3.35 -40.78
C GLY A 193 8.65 3.29 -39.36
N ARG A 194 9.87 2.73 -39.28
CA ARG A 194 10.92 2.92 -38.24
C ARG A 194 10.55 2.65 -36.78
N ILE A 195 10.98 1.49 -36.28
CA ILE A 195 11.05 1.19 -34.84
C ILE A 195 12.43 1.62 -34.33
N VAL A 196 12.43 2.59 -33.41
CA VAL A 196 13.54 2.88 -32.49
C VAL A 196 13.24 2.08 -31.22
N ASP A 197 14.21 1.27 -30.80
CA ASP A 197 14.07 0.26 -29.76
C ASP A 197 13.70 0.85 -28.38
N SER A 198 12.53 0.47 -27.88
CA SER A 198 12.02 0.82 -26.54
C SER A 198 12.62 -0.06 -25.41
N ASN A 199 13.63 -0.87 -25.72
CA ASN A 199 14.24 -1.81 -24.77
C ASN A 199 15.37 -1.22 -23.91
N THR A 200 15.74 0.04 -24.13
CA THR A 200 16.85 0.70 -23.41
C THR A 200 16.38 1.48 -22.17
N ILE A 201 15.07 1.76 -22.03
CA ILE A 201 14.54 2.59 -20.93
C ILE A 201 14.10 1.73 -19.73
N LEU A 202 13.76 0.46 -19.94
CA LEU A 202 13.29 -0.45 -18.88
C LEU A 202 14.42 -1.09 -18.04
N ARG A 203 15.69 -1.04 -18.49
CA ARG A 203 16.82 -1.59 -17.72
C ARG A 203 17.44 -0.64 -16.68
N ASN A 204 17.20 0.67 -16.80
CA ASN A 204 17.78 1.66 -15.89
C ASN A 204 16.88 1.98 -14.68
N GLN A 205 15.62 1.53 -14.67
CA GLN A 205 14.71 1.73 -13.54
C GLN A 205 14.69 0.56 -12.54
N THR A 206 15.13 -0.63 -12.97
CA THR A 206 15.15 -1.84 -12.12
C THR A 206 16.41 -2.00 -11.29
N THR A 207 17.49 -1.26 -11.56
CA THR A 207 18.74 -1.32 -10.78
C THR A 207 18.77 -0.39 -9.57
N THR A 208 17.97 0.68 -9.56
CA THR A 208 17.98 1.67 -8.46
C THR A 208 17.10 1.26 -7.27
N CYS A 209 16.11 0.38 -7.48
CA CYS A 209 15.16 -0.01 -6.43
C CYS A 209 15.59 -1.23 -5.62
N THR A 210 16.54 -2.03 -6.10
CA THR A 210 16.99 -3.26 -5.42
C THR A 210 18.15 -3.04 -4.44
N SER A 211 18.81 -1.88 -4.47
CA SER A 211 19.92 -1.54 -3.55
C SER A 211 19.45 -0.91 -2.22
N LEU A 212 18.16 -0.57 -2.08
CA LEU A 212 17.61 0.05 -0.87
C LEU A 212 16.85 -0.90 0.06
N LEU A 213 16.70 -2.18 -0.31
CA LEU A 213 15.88 -3.16 0.44
C LEU A 213 16.65 -4.38 0.97
N LEU A 214 17.97 -4.45 0.79
CA LEU A 214 18.85 -5.45 1.41
C LEU A 214 19.99 -4.74 2.15
N GLY A 215 19.67 -4.16 3.31
CA GLY A 215 20.67 -3.92 4.34
C GLY A 215 21.04 -5.26 4.97
N VAL A 216 22.07 -5.90 4.43
CA VAL A 216 22.72 -7.05 5.06
C VAL A 216 23.94 -6.51 5.80
N ASP A 217 23.92 -6.67 7.13
CA ASP A 217 25.04 -6.42 8.03
C ASP A 217 26.29 -7.15 7.55
N GLN A 218 27.32 -6.39 7.17
CA GLN A 218 28.64 -6.91 6.84
C GLN A 218 29.54 -6.74 8.07
N HIS A 219 29.60 -7.81 8.86
CA HIS A 219 30.47 -7.93 10.02
C HIS A 219 31.93 -8.06 9.57
N ASP A 220 32.78 -7.30 10.26
CA ASP A 220 34.24 -7.17 10.14
C ASP A 220 34.95 -8.51 10.42
N GLU A 221 35.71 -9.04 9.46
CA GLU A 221 36.80 -10.00 9.74
C GLU A 221 38.07 -9.61 9.00
N ARG A 222 39.02 -9.16 9.82
CA ARG A 222 40.38 -8.76 9.51
C ARG A 222 41.24 -10.03 9.43
N LYS A 223 41.95 -10.21 8.30
CA LYS A 223 43.06 -11.16 8.14
C LYS A 223 44.09 -11.04 9.29
N PRO A 224 44.80 -12.13 9.59
CA PRO A 224 46.24 -12.03 9.74
C PRO A 224 46.99 -12.91 8.75
N SER A 225 48.02 -12.30 8.16
CA SER A 225 49.20 -12.92 7.61
C SER A 225 50.02 -13.59 8.71
N PHE A 226 50.27 -14.89 8.60
CA PHE A 226 51.57 -15.59 8.58
C PHE A 226 51.32 -17.10 8.57
#